data_AF-A0A2D8HYD8-F1
#
_entry.id   AF-A0A2D8HYD8-F1
#
_cell.length_a   1.000
_cell.length_b   1.000
_cell.length_c   1.000
_cell.angle_alpha   90.00
_cell.angle_beta   90.00
_cell.angle_gamma   90.00
#
_symmetry.space_group_name_H-M   'P 1'
#
loop_
_entity.id
_entity.type
_entity.pdbx_description
1 polymer ?
#
loop_
_entity_poly.entity_id
_entity_poly.type
_entity_poly.pdbx_seq_one_letter_code
_entity_poly.pdbx_strand_id
1 'polypeptide(L)'
;MKPLWALLALTSLPAAAQSRLNLTQGVTEVSNRVYDLHMTIFYICCVIGVVVFGLMFISMIRHRKSKNPNPANFHENVKVEIAWTIVPLLILVGMAIPATTTLIAMEDTSDADVTVQVTGSQWKWHYKYFENDVEFFSRLATQQEQIDNKFEKGENYLLEVD
;
A
#
# COMPACT_ATOMS: atom_id res chain seq x y z
N MET A 1 4.36 24.99 -42.54
CA MET A 1 4.46 25.31 -41.10
C MET A 1 3.27 24.67 -40.41
N LYS A 2 3.46 23.58 -39.65
CA LYS A 2 2.40 22.83 -38.95
C LYS A 2 2.43 23.21 -37.47
N PRO A 3 1.29 23.50 -36.81
CA PRO A 3 1.27 24.06 -35.46
C PRO A 3 1.58 22.99 -34.42
N LEU A 4 2.58 23.27 -33.58
CA LEU A 4 3.16 22.40 -32.56
C LEU A 4 2.35 22.37 -31.24
N TRP A 5 1.06 22.70 -31.27
CA TRP A 5 0.28 23.03 -30.08
C TRP A 5 -0.76 21.97 -29.66
N ALA A 6 -0.73 20.77 -30.24
CA ALA A 6 -1.73 19.72 -29.99
C ALA A 6 -1.29 18.65 -28.97
N LEU A 7 -0.51 19.00 -27.94
CA LEU A 7 -0.03 18.05 -26.92
C LEU A 7 -0.27 18.52 -25.48
N LEU A 8 -1.30 19.35 -25.29
CA LEU A 8 -1.79 19.76 -23.98
C LEU A 8 -3.30 19.51 -23.92
N ALA A 9 -3.68 18.23 -23.94
CA ALA A 9 -5.05 17.82 -23.69
C ALA A 9 -5.08 16.48 -22.95
N LEU A 10 -5.76 16.51 -21.81
CA LEU A 10 -6.23 15.39 -21.00
C LEU A 10 -5.19 14.62 -20.17
N THR A 11 -5.02 15.05 -18.93
CA THR A 11 -5.30 14.16 -17.79
C THR A 11 -6.02 14.96 -16.70
N SER A 12 -7.32 15.19 -16.88
CA SER A 12 -8.20 15.33 -15.72
C SER A 12 -8.21 13.96 -15.05
N LEU A 13 -7.41 13.79 -13.99
CA LEU A 13 -7.53 12.62 -13.12
C LEU A 13 -8.97 12.58 -12.61
N PRO A 14 -9.72 11.49 -12.82
CA PRO A 14 -11.06 11.39 -12.24
C PRO A 14 -10.91 11.51 -10.72
N ALA A 15 -11.86 12.19 -10.09
CA ALA A 15 -12.01 12.25 -8.65
C ALA A 15 -11.77 10.85 -8.07
N ALA A 16 -10.85 10.76 -7.10
CA ALA A 16 -10.30 9.52 -6.58
C ALA A 16 -11.40 8.56 -6.10
N ALA A 17 -11.93 7.74 -6.99
CA ALA A 17 -12.66 6.55 -6.62
C ALA A 17 -11.65 5.66 -5.87
N GLN A 18 -11.97 5.26 -4.65
CA GLN A 18 -11.17 4.32 -3.85
C GLN A 18 -10.81 3.13 -4.76
N SER A 19 -9.54 3.03 -5.13
CA SER A 19 -9.09 1.96 -6.02
C SER A 19 -9.37 0.63 -5.35
N ARG A 20 -10.13 -0.26 -6.00
CA ARG A 20 -10.35 -1.64 -5.53
C ARG A 20 -9.07 -2.46 -5.40
N LEU A 21 -7.98 -1.98 -6.00
CA LEU A 21 -6.67 -2.65 -6.02
C LEU A 21 -5.69 -2.04 -5.01
N ASN A 22 -6.06 -0.95 -4.34
CA ASN A 22 -5.22 -0.28 -3.35
C ASN A 22 -5.78 -0.52 -1.93
N LEU A 23 -5.02 -0.13 -0.91
CA LEU A 23 -5.49 -0.08 0.46
C LEU A 23 -6.75 0.79 0.56
N THR A 24 -7.65 0.41 1.48
CA THR A 24 -8.79 1.24 1.87
C THR A 24 -8.27 2.48 2.61
N GLN A 25 -8.86 3.64 2.34
CA GLN A 25 -8.56 4.86 3.08
C GLN A 25 -9.36 4.81 4.37
N GLY A 26 -8.69 4.78 5.51
CA GLY A 26 -9.38 4.79 6.79
C GLY A 26 -9.89 6.18 7.18
N VAL A 27 -10.78 6.16 8.16
CA VAL A 27 -11.46 7.35 8.69
C VAL A 27 -10.74 7.99 9.87
N THR A 28 -9.64 7.38 10.34
CA THR A 28 -8.83 7.90 11.46
C THR A 28 -7.60 8.63 10.95
N GLU A 29 -7.06 9.56 11.74
CA GLU A 29 -5.84 10.28 11.39
C GLU A 29 -4.66 9.32 11.20
N VAL A 30 -4.50 8.37 12.13
CA VAL A 30 -3.47 7.34 12.08
C VAL A 30 -3.59 6.50 10.80
N SER A 31 -4.79 6.11 10.40
CA SER A 31 -4.99 5.35 9.16
C SER A 31 -4.63 6.16 7.91
N ASN A 32 -4.92 7.46 7.89
CA ASN A 32 -4.50 8.34 6.79
C ASN A 32 -2.98 8.46 6.73
N ARG A 33 -2.28 8.60 7.87
CA ARG A 33 -0.81 8.60 7.92
C ARG A 33 -0.22 7.30 7.37
N VAL A 34 -0.80 6.14 7.72
CA VAL A 34 -0.39 4.84 7.19
C VAL A 34 -0.63 4.75 5.68
N TYR A 35 -1.77 5.24 5.20
CA TYR A 35 -2.09 5.27 3.77
C TYR A 35 -1.09 6.13 2.99
N ASP A 36 -0.79 7.33 3.48
CA ASP A 36 0.15 8.25 2.84
C ASP A 36 1.58 7.69 2.82
N LEU A 37 2.00 7.05 3.92
CA LEU A 37 3.28 6.35 4.00
C LEU A 37 3.35 5.21 2.97
N HIS A 38 2.30 4.38 2.89
CA HIS A 38 2.19 3.33 1.90
C HIS A 38 2.32 3.88 0.48
N MET A 39 1.56 4.94 0.14
CA MET A 39 1.60 5.54 -1.19
C MET A 39 2.97 6.14 -1.51
N THR A 40 3.62 6.79 -0.54
CA THR A 40 4.97 7.34 -0.71
C THR A 40 5.98 6.24 -1.02
N ILE A 41 5.99 5.16 -0.24
CA ILE A 41 6.90 4.02 -0.47
C ILE A 41 6.59 3.35 -1.81
N PHE A 42 5.31 3.17 -2.14
CA PHE A 42 4.89 2.61 -3.41
C PHE A 42 5.43 3.41 -4.60
N TYR A 43 5.31 4.75 -4.58
CA TYR A 43 5.86 5.59 -5.63
C TYR A 43 7.39 5.49 -5.73
N ILE A 44 8.11 5.43 -4.60
CA ILE A 44 9.56 5.20 -4.59
C ILE A 44 9.90 3.87 -5.27
N CYS A 45 9.18 2.79 -4.95
CA CYS A 45 9.33 1.48 -5.58
C CYS A 45 9.06 1.54 -7.10
N CYS A 46 8.01 2.23 -7.54
CA CYS A 46 7.72 2.42 -8.96
C CYS A 46 8.85 3.16 -9.69
N VAL A 47 9.38 4.23 -9.10
CA VAL A 47 10.50 5.00 -9.69
C VAL A 47 11.75 4.14 -9.81
N ILE A 48 12.11 3.39 -8.75
CA ILE A 48 13.24 2.46 -8.78
C ILE A 48 13.01 1.39 -9.86
N GLY A 49 11.80 0.83 -9.94
CA GLY A 49 11.40 -0.12 -10.96
C GLY A 49 11.62 0.43 -12.37
N VAL A 50 11.12 1.63 -12.66
CA VAL A 50 11.30 2.29 -13.96
C VAL A 50 12.78 2.48 -14.29
N VAL A 51 13.61 2.88 -13.31
CA VAL A 51 15.06 3.05 -13.52
C VAL A 51 15.72 1.70 -13.83
N VAL A 52 15.45 0.66 -13.04
CA VAL A 52 16.05 -0.68 -13.21
C VAL A 52 15.62 -1.28 -14.55
N PHE A 53 14.32 -1.30 -14.83
CA PHE A 53 13.81 -1.82 -16.10
C PHE A 53 14.29 -0.99 -17.29
N GLY A 54 14.35 0.33 -17.17
CA GLY A 54 14.91 1.22 -18.19
C GLY A 54 16.36 0.90 -18.52
N LEU A 55 17.23 0.79 -17.51
CA LEU A 55 18.63 0.40 -17.68
C LEU A 55 18.76 -1.00 -18.28
N MET A 56 17.92 -1.95 -17.86
CA MET A 56 17.89 -3.30 -18.41
C MET A 56 17.52 -3.30 -19.90
N PHE A 57 16.46 -2.60 -20.30
CA PHE A 57 16.04 -2.50 -21.70
C PHE A 57 17.11 -1.82 -22.57
N ILE A 58 17.70 -0.73 -22.07
CA ILE A 58 18.82 -0.05 -22.74
C ILE A 58 19.98 -1.01 -22.94
N SER A 59 20.36 -1.76 -21.90
CA SER A 59 21.45 -2.72 -21.95
C SER A 59 21.19 -3.82 -22.99
N MET A 60 19.99 -4.42 -22.98
CA MET A 60 19.61 -5.45 -23.96
C MET A 60 19.62 -4.95 -25.40
N ILE A 61 19.18 -3.71 -25.66
CA ILE A 61 19.14 -3.15 -27.02
C ILE A 61 20.53 -2.75 -27.49
N ARG A 62 21.35 -2.18 -26.61
CA ARG A 62 22.67 -1.61 -26.97
C ARG A 62 23.79 -2.66 -27.01
N HIS A 63 23.77 -3.64 -26.11
CA HIS A 63 24.80 -4.68 -26.01
C HIS A 63 24.43 -6.00 -26.68
N ARG A 64 23.39 -6.02 -27.53
CA ARG A 64 23.05 -7.20 -28.34
C ARG A 64 24.19 -7.57 -29.29
N LYS A 65 24.44 -8.86 -29.47
CA LYS A 65 25.48 -9.43 -30.37
C LYS A 65 25.50 -8.83 -31.78
N SER A 66 24.33 -8.49 -32.34
CA SER A 66 24.23 -7.88 -33.67
C SER A 66 24.81 -6.46 -33.76
N LYS A 67 24.83 -5.72 -32.63
CA LYS A 67 25.27 -4.32 -32.56
C LYS A 67 26.61 -4.16 -31.81
N ASN A 68 26.89 -5.03 -30.85
CA ASN A 68 28.16 -5.05 -30.12
C ASN A 68 28.75 -6.46 -30.11
N PRO A 69 29.44 -6.88 -31.18
CA PRO A 69 29.96 -8.24 -31.32
C PRO A 69 31.18 -8.53 -30.41
N ASN A 70 31.92 -7.50 -29.99
CA ASN A 70 33.06 -7.64 -29.08
C ASN A 70 32.67 -7.18 -27.67
N PRO A 71 32.54 -8.09 -26.69
CA PRO A 71 32.23 -7.70 -25.30
C PRO A 71 33.40 -6.96 -24.66
N ALA A 72 33.09 -6.04 -23.75
CA ALA A 72 34.11 -5.38 -22.95
C ALA A 72 34.63 -6.35 -21.87
N ASN A 73 35.92 -6.25 -21.53
CA ASN A 73 36.55 -7.05 -20.46
C ASN A 73 36.85 -6.15 -19.26
N PHE A 74 35.90 -6.02 -18.34
CA PHE A 74 36.08 -5.40 -17.03
C PHE A 74 35.39 -6.28 -15.98
N HIS A 75 35.97 -6.40 -14.79
CA HIS A 75 35.48 -7.32 -13.75
C HIS A 75 34.99 -6.58 -12.49
N GLU A 76 35.53 -5.39 -12.22
CA GLU A 76 35.21 -4.64 -11.00
C GLU A 76 35.19 -3.15 -11.28
N ASN A 77 34.32 -2.45 -10.55
CA ASN A 77 34.34 -1.00 -10.52
C ASN A 77 33.89 -0.54 -9.13
N VAL A 78 34.87 -0.47 -8.23
CA VAL A 78 34.68 -0.08 -6.82
C VAL A 78 33.86 1.20 -6.67
N LYS A 79 34.01 2.18 -7.59
CA LYS A 79 33.23 3.42 -7.52
C LYS A 79 31.73 3.18 -7.76
N VAL A 80 31.38 2.32 -8.71
CA VAL A 80 29.99 1.98 -9.04
C VAL A 80 29.42 1.08 -7.93
N GLU A 81 30.23 0.17 -7.40
CA GLU A 81 29.89 -0.68 -6.26
C GLU A 81 29.50 0.13 -5.01
N ILE A 82 30.31 1.12 -4.67
CA ILE A 82 30.03 2.04 -3.57
C ILE A 82 28.74 2.83 -3.85
N ALA A 83 28.56 3.35 -5.07
CA ALA A 83 27.40 4.14 -5.42
C ALA A 83 26.09 3.35 -5.28
N TRP A 84 26.01 2.13 -5.82
CA TRP A 84 24.79 1.31 -5.69
C TRP A 84 24.56 0.74 -4.29
N THR A 85 25.54 0.82 -3.39
CA THR A 85 25.38 0.37 -2.00
C THR A 85 24.90 1.52 -1.11
N ILE A 86 25.49 2.71 -1.28
CA ILE A 86 25.14 3.90 -0.51
C ILE A 86 23.75 4.43 -0.89
N VAL A 87 23.39 4.46 -2.18
CA VAL A 87 22.11 5.02 -2.62
C VAL A 87 20.92 4.29 -2.00
N PRO A 88 20.80 2.94 -2.07
CA PRO A 88 19.72 2.22 -1.40
C PRO A 88 19.72 2.38 0.12
N LEU A 89 20.91 2.42 0.74
CA LEU A 89 21.02 2.65 2.19
C LEU A 89 20.40 3.99 2.59
N LEU A 90 20.73 5.08 1.88
CA LEU A 90 20.18 6.41 2.16
C LEU A 90 18.67 6.47 1.95
N ILE A 91 18.15 5.79 0.91
CA ILE A 91 16.70 5.70 0.68
C ILE A 91 16.00 5.03 1.86
N LEU A 92 16.52 3.90 2.36
CA LEU A 92 15.96 3.20 3.52
C LEU A 92 15.98 4.06 4.79
N VAL A 93 17.11 4.72 5.07
CA VAL A 93 17.23 5.62 6.23
C VAL A 93 16.23 6.78 6.15
N GLY A 94 16.06 7.37 4.96
CA GLY A 94 15.08 8.44 4.74
C GLY A 94 13.64 7.99 4.99
N MET A 95 13.29 6.75 4.65
CA MET A 95 11.95 6.19 4.88
C MET A 95 11.71 5.75 6.33
N ALA A 96 12.77 5.45 7.08
CA ALA A 96 12.64 4.98 8.47
C ALA A 96 12.02 6.05 9.39
N ILE A 97 12.39 7.32 9.23
CA ILE A 97 11.92 8.42 10.08
C ILE A 97 10.38 8.53 10.10
N PRO A 98 9.69 8.76 8.96
CA PRO A 98 8.23 8.88 8.95
C PRO A 98 7.54 7.58 9.40
N ALA A 99 8.12 6.42 9.06
CA ALA A 99 7.58 5.12 9.49
C ALA A 99 7.59 4.98 11.02
N THR A 100 8.70 5.30 11.68
CA THR A 100 8.81 5.24 13.14
C THR A 100 7.88 6.22 13.83
N THR A 101 7.76 7.47 13.33
CA THR A 101 6.82 8.44 13.92
C THR A 101 5.36 8.00 13.83
N THR A 102 4.98 7.35 12.73
CA THR A 102 3.63 6.80 12.56
C THR A 102 3.40 5.63 13.51
N LEU A 103 4.40 4.75 13.67
CA LEU A 103 4.31 3.61 14.59
C LEU A 103 4.14 4.06 16.05
N ILE A 104 4.91 5.07 16.48
CA ILE A 104 4.77 5.62 17.84
C ILE A 104 3.36 6.18 18.05
N ALA A 105 2.81 6.91 17.06
CA ALA A 105 1.46 7.43 17.14
C ALA A 105 0.37 6.34 17.11
N MET A 106 0.66 5.15 16.56
CA MET A 106 -0.25 4.00 16.58
C MET A 106 -0.29 3.30 17.95
N GLU A 107 0.83 3.32 18.68
CA GLU A 107 0.95 2.67 19.99
C GLU A 107 0.52 3.58 21.15
N ASP A 108 0.35 4.87 20.90
CA ASP A 108 -0.16 5.81 21.89
C ASP A 108 -1.63 5.52 22.21
N THR A 109 -1.88 5.11 23.45
CA THR A 109 -3.22 4.79 23.98
C THR A 109 -3.62 5.73 25.11
N SER A 110 -2.89 6.84 25.29
CA SER A 110 -3.21 7.86 26.28
C SER A 110 -4.50 8.60 25.92
N ASP A 111 -5.12 9.23 26.93
CA ASP A 111 -6.26 10.14 26.79
C ASP A 111 -7.49 9.55 26.05
N ALA A 112 -7.85 8.31 26.35
CA ALA A 112 -9.06 7.68 25.79
C ALA A 112 -10.35 8.31 26.34
N ASP A 113 -11.19 8.85 25.45
CA ASP A 113 -12.52 9.38 25.79
C ASP A 113 -13.57 8.27 26.05
N VAL A 114 -13.36 7.07 25.48
CA VAL A 114 -14.27 5.93 25.61
C VAL A 114 -13.46 4.64 25.71
N THR A 115 -13.75 3.84 26.74
CA THR A 115 -13.13 2.52 26.91
C THR A 115 -14.09 1.38 26.55
N VAL A 116 -13.72 0.55 25.57
CA VAL A 116 -14.48 -0.63 25.14
C VAL A 116 -13.64 -1.90 25.30
N GLN A 117 -14.16 -2.89 26.02
CA GLN A 117 -13.59 -4.24 26.04
C GLN A 117 -14.24 -5.09 24.94
N VAL A 118 -13.40 -5.67 24.08
CA VAL A 118 -13.83 -6.59 23.02
C VAL A 118 -13.33 -7.99 23.34
N THR A 119 -14.25 -8.92 23.61
CA THR A 119 -13.92 -10.34 23.87
C THR A 119 -14.25 -11.19 22.65
N GLY A 120 -13.24 -11.87 22.10
CA GLY A 120 -13.44 -12.85 21.03
C GLY A 120 -13.96 -14.19 21.56
N SER A 121 -15.07 -14.67 21.01
CA SER A 121 -15.64 -16.00 21.28
C SER A 121 -15.74 -16.80 19.97
N GLN A 122 -16.05 -18.09 20.05
CA GLN A 122 -16.25 -18.90 18.84
C GLN A 122 -17.34 -18.29 17.94
N TRP A 123 -16.86 -17.74 16.81
CA TRP A 123 -17.58 -17.07 15.72
C TRP A 123 -18.46 -15.88 16.12
N LYS A 124 -18.08 -15.15 17.17
CA LYS A 124 -18.75 -13.90 17.59
C LYS A 124 -17.83 -13.01 18.43
N TRP A 125 -18.17 -11.73 18.48
CA TRP A 125 -17.49 -10.74 19.30
C TRP A 125 -18.44 -10.22 20.39
N HIS A 126 -17.94 -10.03 21.60
CA HIS A 126 -18.67 -9.40 22.70
C HIS A 126 -18.09 -8.03 22.98
N TYR A 127 -18.92 -7.00 22.94
CA TYR A 127 -18.55 -5.61 23.20
C TYR A 127 -19.11 -5.19 24.56
N LYS A 128 -18.25 -4.66 25.41
CA LYS A 128 -18.61 -4.10 26.72
C LYS A 128 -18.05 -2.69 26.85
N TYR A 129 -18.94 -1.72 27.05
CA TYR A 129 -18.56 -0.35 27.36
C TYR A 129 -18.36 -0.24 28.87
N PHE A 130 -17.26 0.37 29.34
CA PHE A 130 -17.02 0.46 30.79
C PHE A 130 -17.76 1.62 31.45
N GLU A 131 -17.92 2.72 30.73
CA GLU A 131 -18.54 3.95 31.24
C GLU A 131 -20.06 3.95 31.04
N ASN A 132 -20.54 3.19 30.07
CA ASN A 132 -21.96 3.03 29.75
C ASN A 132 -22.34 1.59 30.07
N ASP A 133 -23.45 1.36 30.77
CA ASP A 133 -23.98 0.02 31.10
C ASP A 133 -24.58 -0.67 29.85
N VAL A 134 -23.77 -0.81 28.80
CA VAL A 134 -24.13 -1.30 27.47
C VAL A 134 -23.20 -2.46 27.12
N GLU A 135 -23.79 -3.64 26.92
CA GLU A 135 -23.12 -4.87 26.52
C GLU A 135 -23.93 -5.60 25.46
N PHE A 136 -23.28 -6.11 24.41
CA PHE A 136 -23.94 -6.88 23.36
C PHE A 136 -22.97 -7.80 22.61
N PHE A 137 -23.53 -8.84 21.98
CA PHE A 137 -22.80 -9.73 21.07
C PHE A 137 -23.04 -9.30 19.62
N SER A 138 -22.00 -9.41 18.80
CA SER A 138 -22.05 -9.24 17.35
C SER A 138 -21.62 -10.54 16.67
N ARG A 139 -22.47 -11.05 15.79
CA ARG A 139 -22.30 -12.28 15.01
C ARG A 139 -22.57 -11.96 13.55
N LEU A 140 -22.07 -12.78 12.64
CA LEU A 140 -22.40 -12.62 11.22
C LEU A 140 -23.89 -12.89 10.99
N ALA A 141 -24.57 -11.98 10.28
CA ALA A 141 -25.96 -12.14 9.87
C ALA A 141 -26.13 -13.11 8.69
N THR A 142 -25.04 -13.45 8.01
CA THR A 142 -25.06 -14.34 6.83
C THR A 142 -25.59 -15.73 7.19
N GLN A 143 -26.60 -16.18 6.45
CA GLN A 143 -27.24 -17.49 6.67
C GLN A 143 -26.32 -18.64 6.24
N GLN A 144 -26.42 -19.78 6.94
CA GLN A 144 -25.59 -20.95 6.65
C GLN A 144 -25.83 -21.48 5.21
N GLU A 145 -27.04 -21.38 4.71
CA GLU A 145 -27.43 -21.79 3.36
C GLU A 145 -26.73 -20.94 2.28
N GLN A 146 -26.46 -19.66 2.54
CA GLN A 146 -25.67 -18.81 1.64
C GLN A 146 -24.19 -19.22 1.66
N ILE A 147 -23.67 -19.62 2.82
CA ILE A 147 -22.30 -20.12 2.99
C ILE A 147 -22.12 -21.46 2.27
N ASP A 148 -23.11 -22.35 2.39
CA ASP A 148 -23.15 -23.66 1.73
C ASP A 148 -23.41 -23.57 0.21
N ASN A 149 -23.52 -22.36 -0.35
CA ASN A 149 -23.85 -22.10 -1.76
C ASN A 149 -25.22 -22.66 -2.20
N LYS A 150 -26.16 -22.80 -1.26
CA LYS A 150 -27.56 -23.19 -1.55
C LYS A 150 -28.43 -21.99 -1.94
N PHE A 151 -28.07 -20.79 -1.49
CA PHE A 151 -28.70 -19.52 -1.85
C PHE A 151 -27.74 -18.58 -2.56
N GLU A 152 -28.31 -17.61 -3.29
CA GLU A 152 -27.54 -16.54 -3.92
C GLU A 152 -26.86 -15.64 -2.87
N LYS A 153 -25.62 -15.24 -3.17
CA LYS A 153 -24.83 -14.35 -2.32
C LYS A 153 -25.23 -12.93 -2.63
N GLY A 154 -25.85 -12.25 -1.66
CA GLY A 154 -26.26 -10.86 -1.78
C GLY A 154 -25.06 -9.89 -1.82
N GLU A 155 -25.35 -8.61 -2.03
CA GLU A 155 -24.33 -7.55 -2.10
C GLU A 155 -23.46 -7.47 -0.84
N ASN A 156 -24.07 -7.67 0.34
CA ASN A 156 -23.39 -7.56 1.63
C ASN A 156 -22.98 -8.92 2.22
N TYR A 157 -22.82 -9.95 1.39
CA TYR A 157 -22.40 -11.27 1.84
C TYR A 157 -21.10 -11.20 2.67
N LEU A 158 -21.15 -11.70 3.91
CA LEU A 158 -20.07 -11.63 4.91
C LEU A 158 -19.66 -10.22 5.39
N LEU A 159 -20.47 -9.20 5.11
CA LEU A 159 -20.25 -7.83 5.58
C LEU A 159 -21.23 -7.42 6.69
N GLU A 160 -22.32 -8.15 6.87
CA GLU A 160 -23.40 -7.81 7.82
C GLU A 160 -23.29 -8.59 9.13
N VAL A 161 -23.70 -7.93 10.22
CA VAL A 161 -23.76 -8.49 11.57
C VAL A 161 -25.15 -8.29 12.18
N ASP A 162 -25.51 -9.15 13.15
CA ASP A 162 -26.79 -9.14 13.88
C ASP A 162 -26.85 -8.16 15.06
#